data_AF-A0A7C7BNQ9-F1
#
_entry.id   AF-A0A7C7BNQ9-F1
#
_cell.length_a   1.000
_cell.length_b   1.000
_cell.length_c   1.000
_cell.angle_alpha   90.00
_cell.angle_beta   90.00
_cell.angle_gamma   90.00
#
_symmetry.space_group_name_H-M   'P 1'
#
loop_
_entity.id
_entity.type
_entity.pdbx_description
1 polymer ?
#
loop_
_entity_poly.entity_id
_entity_poly.type
_entity_poly.pdbx_seq_one_letter_code
_entity_poly.pdbx_strand_id
1 'polypeptide(L)'
;MQELKYYYEEKGYGDKEAVRFEKGAVELCRYRMSCNDLTYPYTALTWLMIDFLKQYYLQDVEGFKNEADEFWAKADDSAFAHYELIVNRNKIEKARHYCRNVVAIYEKFASEGYNLAKPVPVTENSRGEIVALKGAKRIAALITYGYDWVPVLEFNRKTLARVPWKQRNTSCIDHCSLIFKKMGHIPYVKELEAQYEQQLRNETALKRLATIESLRELTDDRRRSKNSISLRRKREGILERVSDLALQEPAVYSVVIDSNLELIEWFYLRKLPAHLIICNETLSSKLETLEFDSSISISENIKPENILSCAQENESSELWIPENSSFAISDSDAQKMEIKTY
;
A
#
# COMPACT_ATOMS: atom_id res chain seq x y z
N MET A 1 -9.68 -2.02 19.19
CA MET A 1 -11.04 -1.59 18.78
C MET A 1 -11.22 -0.10 19.04
N GLN A 2 -10.74 0.43 20.18
CA GLN A 2 -10.69 1.87 20.44
C GLN A 2 -9.80 2.66 19.48
N GLU A 3 -8.63 2.17 19.06
CA GLU A 3 -7.79 2.87 18.05
C GLU A 3 -8.51 3.03 16.70
N LEU A 4 -9.06 1.94 16.15
CA LEU A 4 -9.85 1.99 14.91
C LEU A 4 -11.11 2.86 15.04
N LYS A 5 -11.69 2.99 16.23
CA LYS A 5 -12.80 3.93 16.49
C LYS A 5 -12.30 5.37 16.56
N TYR A 6 -11.22 5.62 17.28
CA TYR A 6 -10.57 6.93 17.44
C TYR A 6 -10.20 7.55 16.07
N TYR A 7 -9.64 6.74 15.16
CA TYR A 7 -9.31 7.20 13.80
C TYR A 7 -10.51 7.51 12.90
N TYR A 8 -11.72 7.08 13.27
CA TYR A 8 -12.94 7.29 12.50
C TYR A 8 -14.02 8.14 13.20
N GLU A 9 -13.94 8.34 14.53
CA GLU A 9 -15.00 8.96 15.33
C GLU A 9 -14.70 10.36 15.90
N GLU A 10 -13.52 10.97 15.71
CA GLU A 10 -13.32 12.37 16.13
C GLU A 10 -12.96 13.31 14.96
N LYS A 11 -13.97 14.12 14.56
CA LYS A 11 -13.94 15.36 13.74
C LYS A 11 -13.07 15.28 12.48
N GLY A 12 -13.56 14.88 11.32
CA GLY A 12 -14.70 15.48 10.62
C GLY A 12 -14.19 16.03 9.29
N TYR A 13 -14.74 15.55 8.17
CA TYR A 13 -14.56 16.21 6.88
C TYR A 13 -15.01 17.67 7.02
N GLY A 14 -14.12 18.64 6.77
CA GLY A 14 -14.45 20.08 6.75
C GLY A 14 -14.11 20.88 8.03
N ASP A 15 -13.28 20.39 8.95
CA ASP A 15 -12.82 21.17 10.12
C ASP A 15 -11.51 21.93 9.82
N LYS A 16 -11.48 23.25 10.08
CA LYS A 16 -10.31 24.11 9.87
C LYS A 16 -9.19 23.85 10.90
N GLU A 17 -9.47 23.15 12.00
CA GLU A 17 -8.47 22.75 13.00
C GLU A 17 -7.73 21.43 12.63
N ALA A 18 -8.04 20.82 11.49
CA ALA A 18 -7.48 19.54 11.03
C ALA A 18 -5.98 19.55 10.70
N VAL A 19 -5.30 20.70 10.70
CA VAL A 19 -3.83 20.81 10.52
C VAL A 19 -3.06 19.99 11.58
N ARG A 20 -3.62 19.83 12.80
CA ARG A 20 -3.05 18.96 13.84
C ARG A 20 -3.23 17.47 13.56
N PHE A 21 -4.31 17.10 12.85
CA PHE A 21 -4.58 15.72 12.47
C PHE A 21 -3.61 15.26 11.37
N GLU A 22 -3.16 16.16 10.49
CA GLU A 22 -2.19 15.82 9.45
C GLU A 22 -0.80 15.53 9.97
N LYS A 23 -0.30 16.34 10.92
CA LYS A 23 0.98 16.04 11.58
C LYS A 23 0.92 14.71 12.30
N GLY A 24 -0.13 14.47 13.09
CA GLY A 24 -0.32 13.18 13.77
C GLY A 24 -0.56 12.01 12.79
N ALA A 25 -1.27 12.24 11.68
CA ALA A 25 -1.48 11.21 10.66
C ALA A 25 -0.17 10.87 9.94
N VAL A 26 0.64 11.86 9.56
CA VAL A 26 1.97 11.68 8.95
C VAL A 26 2.92 10.98 9.94
N GLU A 27 2.93 11.38 11.20
CA GLU A 27 3.69 10.71 12.30
C GLU A 27 3.29 9.25 12.51
N LEU A 28 2.05 8.88 12.14
CA LEU A 28 1.55 7.50 12.26
C LEU A 28 1.71 6.70 10.96
N CYS A 29 1.90 7.37 9.82
CA CYS A 29 2.10 6.69 8.55
C CYS A 29 3.41 5.90 8.63
N ARG A 30 3.41 4.71 8.03
CA ARG A 30 4.62 3.88 8.02
C ARG A 30 5.33 3.87 6.67
N TYR A 31 4.62 4.08 5.58
CA TYR A 31 5.20 4.10 4.24
C TYR A 31 4.13 4.55 3.24
N ARG A 32 4.54 4.82 2.00
CA ARG A 32 3.64 4.97 0.86
C ARG A 32 3.49 3.64 0.14
N MET A 33 2.29 3.38 -0.38
CA MET A 33 2.04 2.26 -1.29
C MET A 33 1.40 2.76 -2.57
N SER A 34 1.63 2.04 -3.66
CA SER A 34 0.88 2.28 -4.89
C SER A 34 -0.62 2.13 -4.63
N CYS A 35 -1.42 3.08 -5.11
CA CYS A 35 -2.86 2.97 -5.06
C CYS A 35 -3.33 1.69 -5.76
N ASN A 36 -2.69 1.31 -6.87
CA ASN A 36 -3.00 0.09 -7.59
C ASN A 36 -2.70 -1.16 -6.75
N ASP A 37 -1.58 -1.19 -6.02
CA ASP A 37 -1.23 -2.32 -5.14
C ASP A 37 -2.23 -2.51 -4.01
N LEU A 38 -2.86 -1.44 -3.52
CA LEU A 38 -3.93 -1.53 -2.51
C LEU A 38 -5.28 -1.97 -3.07
N THR A 39 -5.45 -1.89 -4.39
CA THR A 39 -6.61 -2.46 -5.08
C THR A 39 -6.40 -3.90 -5.53
N TYR A 40 -5.16 -4.35 -5.47
CA TYR A 40 -4.69 -5.60 -6.03
C TYR A 40 -4.73 -6.74 -5.01
N PRO A 41 -5.11 -7.96 -5.44
CA PRO A 41 -6.23 -8.29 -6.32
C PRO A 41 -7.61 -8.07 -5.66
N TYR A 42 -7.68 -7.45 -4.49
CA TYR A 42 -8.78 -7.63 -3.54
C TYR A 42 -9.94 -6.62 -3.59
N THR A 43 -9.96 -5.67 -4.53
CA THR A 43 -11.00 -4.63 -4.53
C THR A 43 -11.67 -4.37 -5.89
N ALA A 44 -12.33 -5.37 -6.46
CA ALA A 44 -13.21 -5.17 -7.63
C ALA A 44 -14.20 -3.99 -7.42
N LEU A 45 -14.69 -3.80 -6.20
CA LEU A 45 -15.55 -2.66 -5.83
C LEU A 45 -14.89 -1.30 -6.08
N THR A 46 -13.60 -1.15 -5.79
CA THR A 46 -12.88 0.11 -6.06
C THR A 46 -12.84 0.41 -7.56
N TRP A 47 -12.66 -0.61 -8.39
CA TRP A 47 -12.69 -0.46 -9.85
C TRP A 47 -14.06 -0.07 -10.38
N LEU A 48 -15.15 -0.62 -9.83
CA LEU A 48 -16.50 -0.16 -10.14
C LEU A 48 -16.68 1.34 -9.81
N MET A 49 -16.13 1.81 -8.69
CA MET A 49 -16.18 3.23 -8.32
C MET A 49 -15.34 4.12 -9.25
N ILE A 50 -14.16 3.65 -9.68
CA ILE A 50 -13.30 4.34 -10.65
C ILE A 50 -14.03 4.48 -11.99
N ASP A 51 -14.64 3.39 -12.47
CA ASP A 51 -15.45 3.40 -13.68
C ASP A 51 -16.61 4.39 -13.59
N PHE A 52 -17.36 4.37 -12.48
CA PHE A 52 -18.43 5.32 -12.23
C PHE A 52 -17.94 6.78 -12.33
N LEU A 53 -16.83 7.09 -11.67
CA LEU A 53 -16.25 8.43 -11.69
C LEU A 53 -15.82 8.84 -13.12
N LYS A 54 -15.10 7.97 -13.83
CA LYS A 54 -14.52 8.28 -15.15
C LYS A 54 -15.53 8.32 -16.29
N GLN A 55 -16.44 7.35 -16.33
CA GLN A 55 -17.36 7.14 -17.46
C GLN A 55 -18.70 7.85 -17.30
N TYR A 56 -19.08 8.23 -16.07
CA TYR A 56 -20.38 8.86 -15.82
C TYR A 56 -20.20 10.25 -15.24
N TYR A 57 -19.64 10.37 -14.02
CA TYR A 57 -19.55 11.67 -13.36
C TYR A 57 -18.70 12.68 -14.13
N LEU A 58 -17.46 12.33 -14.51
CA LEU A 58 -16.56 13.24 -15.21
C LEU A 58 -16.98 13.56 -16.65
N GLN A 59 -17.86 12.75 -17.24
CA GLN A 59 -18.42 13.01 -18.57
C GLN A 59 -19.60 14.00 -18.52
N ASP A 60 -20.28 14.12 -17.38
CA ASP A 60 -21.46 14.98 -17.21
C ASP A 60 -21.60 15.49 -15.76
N VAL A 61 -20.68 16.37 -15.38
CA VAL A 61 -20.62 16.94 -14.02
C VAL A 61 -21.86 17.79 -13.72
N GLU A 62 -22.34 18.56 -14.69
CA GLU A 62 -23.50 19.44 -14.52
C GLU A 62 -24.81 18.64 -14.43
N GLY A 63 -24.97 17.57 -15.21
CA GLY A 63 -26.11 16.66 -15.10
C GLY A 63 -26.16 15.98 -13.74
N PHE A 64 -25.01 15.55 -13.20
CA PHE A 64 -24.93 15.03 -11.83
C PHE A 64 -25.34 16.07 -10.78
N LYS A 65 -24.79 17.30 -10.85
CA LYS A 65 -25.04 18.36 -9.87
C LYS A 65 -26.49 18.84 -9.85
N ASN A 66 -27.11 18.92 -11.01
CA ASN A 66 -28.51 19.35 -11.15
C ASN A 66 -29.51 18.20 -10.96
N GLU A 67 -29.02 17.00 -10.61
CA GLU A 67 -29.82 15.77 -10.51
C GLU A 67 -30.66 15.50 -11.76
N ALA A 68 -30.10 15.76 -12.95
CA ALA A 68 -30.79 15.61 -14.22
C ALA A 68 -31.23 14.15 -14.44
N ASP A 69 -32.48 13.96 -14.87
CA ASP A 69 -33.03 12.63 -15.17
C ASP A 69 -32.21 11.90 -16.22
N GLU A 70 -31.68 12.61 -17.22
CA GLU A 70 -30.84 12.04 -18.29
C GLU A 70 -29.51 11.50 -17.76
N PHE A 71 -28.91 12.16 -16.77
CA PHE A 71 -27.69 11.68 -16.11
C PHE A 71 -28.00 10.38 -15.37
N TRP A 72 -29.02 10.40 -14.51
CA TRP A 72 -29.35 9.25 -13.67
C TRP A 72 -29.87 8.06 -14.46
N ALA A 73 -30.56 8.28 -15.58
CA ALA A 73 -30.97 7.21 -16.48
C ALA A 73 -29.77 6.40 -17.02
N LYS A 74 -28.63 7.05 -17.27
CA LYS A 74 -27.39 6.37 -17.67
C LYS A 74 -26.63 5.81 -16.47
N ALA A 75 -26.50 6.61 -15.41
CA ALA A 75 -25.71 6.27 -14.23
C ALA A 75 -26.27 5.08 -13.43
N ASP A 76 -27.59 4.90 -13.44
CA ASP A 76 -28.27 3.77 -12.79
C ASP A 76 -27.94 2.42 -13.45
N ASP A 77 -27.56 2.42 -14.74
CA ASP A 77 -27.11 1.24 -15.49
C ASP A 77 -25.61 0.94 -15.30
N SER A 78 -24.89 1.77 -14.54
CA SER A 78 -23.47 1.53 -14.25
C SER A 78 -23.25 0.27 -13.42
N ALA A 79 -22.11 -0.38 -13.61
CA ALA A 79 -21.75 -1.57 -12.83
C ALA A 79 -21.72 -1.25 -11.31
N PHE A 80 -21.30 -0.05 -10.92
CA PHE A 80 -21.33 0.36 -9.52
C PHE A 80 -22.76 0.52 -8.97
N ALA A 81 -23.67 1.13 -9.71
CA ALA A 81 -25.08 1.25 -9.31
C ALA A 81 -25.74 -0.13 -9.18
N HIS A 82 -25.47 -1.05 -10.12
CA HIS A 82 -25.94 -2.44 -10.06
C HIS A 82 -25.43 -3.18 -8.82
N TYR A 83 -24.14 -3.03 -8.48
CA TYR A 83 -23.59 -3.58 -7.25
C TYR A 83 -24.32 -3.05 -6.01
N GLU A 84 -24.51 -1.73 -5.92
CA GLU A 84 -25.19 -1.11 -4.78
C GLU A 84 -26.67 -1.51 -4.70
N LEU A 85 -27.36 -1.70 -5.83
CA LEU A 85 -28.71 -2.25 -5.86
C LEU A 85 -28.75 -3.66 -5.25
N ILE A 86 -27.84 -4.54 -5.64
CA ILE A 86 -27.74 -5.91 -5.11
C ILE A 86 -27.51 -5.89 -3.58
N VAL A 87 -26.58 -5.06 -3.11
CA VAL A 87 -26.25 -4.97 -1.67
C VAL A 87 -27.38 -4.34 -0.87
N ASN A 88 -28.06 -3.34 -1.43
CA ASN A 88 -29.10 -2.56 -0.76
C ASN A 88 -30.52 -3.05 -1.02
N ARG A 89 -30.69 -4.28 -1.53
CA ARG A 89 -31.98 -4.95 -1.78
C ARG A 89 -32.87 -4.15 -2.74
N ASN A 90 -32.31 -3.77 -3.89
CA ASN A 90 -32.96 -3.10 -5.01
C ASN A 90 -33.55 -1.72 -4.67
N LYS A 91 -32.96 -1.00 -3.72
CA LYS A 91 -33.37 0.37 -3.36
C LYS A 91 -32.57 1.38 -4.20
N ILE A 92 -33.15 1.87 -5.28
CA ILE A 92 -32.47 2.78 -6.22
C ILE A 92 -31.97 4.06 -5.55
N GLU A 93 -32.78 4.68 -4.69
CA GLU A 93 -32.36 5.89 -3.96
C GLU A 93 -31.15 5.64 -3.04
N LYS A 94 -31.01 4.42 -2.51
CA LYS A 94 -29.80 4.05 -1.76
C LYS A 94 -28.60 3.88 -2.68
N ALA A 95 -28.76 3.23 -3.83
CA ALA A 95 -27.69 3.10 -4.81
C ALA A 95 -27.20 4.48 -5.28
N ARG A 96 -28.11 5.36 -5.69
CA ARG A 96 -27.81 6.75 -6.03
C ARG A 96 -27.15 7.50 -4.87
N HIS A 97 -27.59 7.31 -3.63
CA HIS A 97 -26.91 7.88 -2.46
C HIS A 97 -25.45 7.42 -2.34
N TYR A 98 -25.13 6.15 -2.60
CA TYR A 98 -23.75 5.66 -2.61
C TYR A 98 -22.94 6.19 -3.78
N CYS A 99 -23.52 6.33 -4.97
CA CYS A 99 -22.93 7.03 -6.10
C CYS A 99 -22.56 8.47 -5.75
N ARG A 100 -23.50 9.23 -5.17
CA ARG A 100 -23.23 10.60 -4.69
C ARG A 100 -22.11 10.64 -3.65
N ASN A 101 -22.08 9.69 -2.73
CA ASN A 101 -21.01 9.61 -1.73
C ASN A 101 -19.62 9.39 -2.34
N VAL A 102 -19.50 8.64 -3.44
CA VAL A 102 -18.21 8.45 -4.12
C VAL A 102 -17.76 9.74 -4.79
N VAL A 103 -18.67 10.44 -5.48
CA VAL A 103 -18.39 11.74 -6.09
C VAL A 103 -18.00 12.78 -5.05
N ALA A 104 -18.73 12.87 -3.94
CA ALA A 104 -18.42 13.80 -2.86
C ALA A 104 -17.04 13.57 -2.23
N ILE A 105 -16.52 12.33 -2.25
CA ILE A 105 -15.15 12.05 -1.82
C ILE A 105 -14.16 12.53 -2.88
N TYR A 106 -14.41 12.24 -4.16
CA TYR A 106 -13.59 12.71 -5.28
C TYR A 106 -13.50 14.24 -5.35
N GLU A 107 -14.62 14.96 -5.26
CA GLU A 107 -14.63 16.42 -5.31
C GLU A 107 -13.83 17.05 -4.17
N LYS A 108 -13.86 16.46 -2.97
CA LYS A 108 -13.02 16.91 -1.84
C LYS A 108 -11.54 16.74 -2.12
N PHE A 109 -11.13 15.68 -2.83
CA PHE A 109 -9.74 15.55 -3.27
C PHE A 109 -9.37 16.63 -4.27
N ALA A 110 -10.26 16.92 -5.22
CA ALA A 110 -10.03 17.90 -6.27
C ALA A 110 -9.98 19.35 -5.76
N SER A 111 -10.81 19.71 -4.77
CA SER A 111 -10.93 21.09 -4.30
C SER A 111 -9.97 21.46 -3.18
N GLU A 112 -9.66 20.52 -2.28
CA GLU A 112 -8.89 20.83 -1.07
C GLU A 112 -7.41 20.49 -1.24
N GLY A 113 -7.03 19.54 -2.12
CA GLY A 113 -5.65 19.01 -2.24
C GLY A 113 -5.09 18.34 -0.96
N TYR A 114 -5.72 18.60 0.18
CA TYR A 114 -5.26 18.44 1.56
C TYR A 114 -5.37 16.99 2.05
N ASN A 115 -6.25 16.19 1.45
CA ASN A 115 -6.58 14.84 1.96
C ASN A 115 -5.59 13.73 1.50
N LEU A 116 -4.47 14.11 0.90
CA LEU A 116 -3.36 13.21 0.53
C LEU A 116 -2.64 12.65 1.77
N ALA A 117 -2.65 13.38 2.89
CA ALA A 117 -1.87 13.04 4.08
C ALA A 117 -2.47 11.94 4.98
N LYS A 118 -3.75 11.56 4.81
CA LYS A 118 -4.34 10.54 5.71
C LYS A 118 -3.80 9.15 5.38
N PRO A 119 -3.38 8.31 6.34
CA PRO A 119 -3.01 6.95 6.01
C PRO A 119 -4.23 6.10 5.63
N VAL A 120 -4.07 5.20 4.66
CA VAL A 120 -5.00 4.08 4.47
C VAL A 120 -4.65 3.00 5.50
N PRO A 121 -5.61 2.51 6.31
CA PRO A 121 -5.35 1.42 7.23
C PRO A 121 -5.17 0.13 6.43
N VAL A 122 -4.01 -0.52 6.57
CA VAL A 122 -3.66 -1.75 5.87
C VAL A 122 -3.23 -2.83 6.85
N THR A 123 -3.19 -4.07 6.39
CA THR A 123 -2.64 -5.18 7.17
C THR A 123 -2.24 -6.33 6.25
N GLU A 124 -1.34 -7.17 6.70
CA GLU A 124 -0.93 -8.37 5.97
C GLU A 124 -2.00 -9.48 6.09
N ASN A 125 -2.41 -10.07 4.96
CA ASN A 125 -3.31 -11.21 4.90
C ASN A 125 -2.60 -12.54 5.20
N SER A 126 -3.31 -13.68 5.08
CA SER A 126 -2.71 -14.99 5.34
C SER A 126 -1.65 -15.42 4.33
N ARG A 127 -1.68 -14.84 3.13
CA ARG A 127 -0.76 -15.10 2.02
C ARG A 127 0.46 -14.18 2.05
N GLY A 128 0.56 -13.26 3.01
CA GLY A 128 1.66 -12.30 3.00
C GLY A 128 1.44 -11.13 2.04
N GLU A 129 0.19 -10.78 1.72
CA GLU A 129 -0.11 -9.59 0.91
C GLU A 129 -0.66 -8.48 1.79
N ILE A 130 -0.24 -7.24 1.52
CA ILE A 130 -0.77 -6.06 2.20
C ILE A 130 -2.12 -5.69 1.60
N VAL A 131 -3.17 -5.75 2.41
CA VAL A 131 -4.54 -5.44 1.98
C VAL A 131 -5.10 -4.26 2.76
N ALA A 132 -5.89 -3.42 2.07
CA ALA A 132 -6.61 -2.35 2.73
C ALA A 132 -7.70 -2.90 3.66
N LEU A 133 -7.80 -2.38 4.87
CA LEU A 133 -8.89 -2.68 5.79
C LEU A 133 -10.15 -1.88 5.46
N LYS A 134 -9.96 -0.65 4.97
CA LYS A 134 -11.00 0.31 4.60
C LYS A 134 -10.38 1.36 3.67
N GLY A 135 -11.23 2.10 2.96
CA GLY A 135 -10.79 3.24 2.14
C GLY A 135 -10.98 3.07 0.64
N ALA A 136 -11.72 2.05 0.17
CA ALA A 136 -12.01 1.85 -1.27
C ALA A 136 -12.42 3.14 -2.01
N LYS A 137 -13.40 3.88 -1.50
CA LYS A 137 -13.86 5.15 -2.13
C LYS A 137 -12.74 6.18 -2.27
N ARG A 138 -11.84 6.21 -1.28
CA ARG A 138 -10.69 7.12 -1.27
C ARG A 138 -9.64 6.68 -2.28
N ILE A 139 -9.31 5.40 -2.31
CA ILE A 139 -8.37 4.83 -3.29
C ILE A 139 -8.91 5.06 -4.71
N ALA A 140 -10.21 4.85 -4.94
CA ALA A 140 -10.87 5.14 -6.21
C ALA A 140 -10.73 6.62 -6.61
N ALA A 141 -10.98 7.54 -5.67
CA ALA A 141 -10.83 8.97 -5.91
C ALA A 141 -9.38 9.35 -6.25
N LEU A 142 -8.40 8.83 -5.50
CA LEU A 142 -6.97 9.07 -5.74
C LEU A 142 -6.55 8.60 -7.14
N ILE A 143 -6.89 7.36 -7.51
CA ILE A 143 -6.59 6.81 -8.84
C ILE A 143 -7.28 7.62 -9.95
N THR A 144 -8.53 8.03 -9.74
CA THR A 144 -9.28 8.82 -10.72
C THR A 144 -8.64 10.20 -10.92
N TYR A 145 -8.12 10.80 -9.85
CA TYR A 145 -7.46 12.09 -9.90
C TYR A 145 -6.02 12.02 -10.47
N GLY A 146 -5.44 10.83 -10.57
CA GLY A 146 -4.08 10.62 -11.09
C GLY A 146 -2.99 10.56 -10.02
N TYR A 147 -3.34 10.25 -8.77
CA TYR A 147 -2.35 9.93 -7.72
C TYR A 147 -1.98 8.45 -7.77
N ASP A 148 -0.69 8.19 -7.95
CA ASP A 148 -0.15 6.82 -8.03
C ASP A 148 0.08 6.17 -6.67
N TRP A 149 0.19 6.96 -5.60
CA TRP A 149 0.54 6.48 -4.26
C TRP A 149 -0.34 7.08 -3.17
N VAL A 150 -0.41 6.39 -2.03
CA VAL A 150 -1.08 6.84 -0.82
C VAL A 150 -0.28 6.43 0.41
N PRO A 151 -0.21 7.26 1.46
CA PRO A 151 0.40 6.83 2.70
C PRO A 151 -0.46 5.75 3.37
N VAL A 152 0.19 4.81 4.07
CA VAL A 152 -0.49 3.70 4.73
C VAL A 152 -0.10 3.58 6.21
N LEU A 153 -1.07 3.11 7.00
CA LEU A 153 -0.88 2.75 8.41
C LEU A 153 -1.07 1.24 8.54
N GLU A 154 0.03 0.54 8.84
CA GLU A 154 0.02 -0.91 8.93
C GLU A 154 -0.38 -1.40 10.33
N PHE A 155 -1.50 -2.13 10.37
CA PHE A 155 -1.98 -2.83 11.56
C PHE A 155 -1.44 -4.26 11.63
N ASN A 156 -1.32 -4.78 12.85
CA ASN A 156 -0.90 -6.16 13.10
C ASN A 156 -1.77 -7.17 12.32
N ARG A 157 -1.18 -8.22 11.76
CA ARG A 157 -1.87 -9.34 11.07
C ARG A 157 -3.06 -9.92 11.84
N LYS A 158 -3.03 -9.94 13.18
CA LYS A 158 -4.16 -10.38 14.03
C LYS A 158 -5.39 -9.45 13.95
N THR A 159 -5.24 -8.26 13.37
CA THR A 159 -6.31 -7.27 13.20
C THR A 159 -7.38 -7.80 12.25
N LEU A 160 -7.01 -8.49 11.16
CA LEU A 160 -7.96 -9.17 10.28
C LEU A 160 -8.87 -10.14 11.03
N ALA A 161 -8.28 -10.98 11.89
CA ALA A 161 -9.01 -11.94 12.73
C ALA A 161 -9.97 -11.26 13.72
N ARG A 162 -9.84 -9.96 13.95
CA ARG A 162 -10.70 -9.15 14.83
C ARG A 162 -11.69 -8.25 14.07
N VAL A 163 -11.53 -8.08 12.76
CA VAL A 163 -12.54 -7.40 11.93
C VAL A 163 -13.83 -8.24 11.97
N PRO A 164 -14.98 -7.68 12.38
CA PRO A 164 -16.26 -8.36 12.39
C PRO A 164 -16.57 -9.00 11.03
N TRP A 165 -17.20 -10.18 11.01
CA TRP A 165 -17.52 -10.89 9.75
C TRP A 165 -18.28 -10.01 8.74
N LYS A 166 -19.25 -9.22 9.20
CA LYS A 166 -19.96 -8.23 8.36
C LYS A 166 -19.00 -7.21 7.74
N GLN A 167 -18.02 -6.72 8.50
CA GLN A 167 -17.01 -5.81 8.00
C GLN A 167 -15.98 -6.53 7.13
N ARG A 168 -15.66 -7.81 7.32
CA ARG A 168 -14.81 -8.55 6.38
C ARG A 168 -15.46 -8.63 5.00
N ASN A 169 -16.76 -8.94 4.97
CA ASN A 169 -17.56 -9.03 3.74
C ASN A 169 -17.90 -7.68 3.11
N THR A 170 -17.71 -6.57 3.83
CA THR A 170 -17.86 -5.19 3.31
C THR A 170 -16.55 -4.40 3.33
N SER A 171 -15.44 -5.02 3.70
CA SER A 171 -14.10 -4.44 3.66
C SER A 171 -13.51 -4.69 2.28
N CYS A 172 -12.41 -4.01 1.99
CA CYS A 172 -11.63 -4.18 0.77
C CYS A 172 -10.98 -5.57 0.62
N ILE A 173 -11.48 -6.61 1.28
CA ILE A 173 -10.80 -7.90 1.45
C ILE A 173 -11.51 -9.02 0.68
N ASP A 174 -12.84 -8.97 0.46
CA ASP A 174 -13.51 -9.93 -0.43
C ASP A 174 -14.90 -9.46 -0.92
N HIS A 175 -14.90 -8.52 -1.87
CA HIS A 175 -16.10 -8.23 -2.68
C HIS A 175 -16.14 -9.02 -3.99
N CYS A 176 -15.03 -9.63 -4.38
CA CYS A 176 -14.86 -10.35 -5.64
C CYS A 176 -15.91 -11.47 -5.76
N SER A 177 -16.10 -12.25 -4.70
CA SER A 177 -17.10 -13.32 -4.67
C SER A 177 -18.53 -12.84 -4.92
N LEU A 178 -18.89 -11.62 -4.47
CA LEU A 178 -20.22 -11.06 -4.70
C LEU A 178 -20.33 -10.46 -6.10
N ILE A 179 -19.33 -9.66 -6.50
CA ILE A 179 -19.31 -8.93 -7.77
C ILE A 179 -19.27 -9.91 -8.94
N PHE A 180 -18.29 -10.80 -8.98
CA PHE A 180 -18.12 -11.72 -10.11
C PHE A 180 -19.28 -12.71 -10.21
N LYS A 181 -19.69 -13.32 -9.08
CA LYS A 181 -20.80 -14.29 -9.07
C LYS A 181 -22.14 -13.70 -9.48
N LYS A 182 -22.46 -12.46 -9.08
CA LYS A 182 -23.79 -11.88 -9.32
C LYS A 182 -23.83 -10.93 -10.52
N MET A 183 -22.69 -10.40 -10.94
CA MET A 183 -22.62 -9.35 -11.96
C MET A 183 -21.68 -9.70 -13.10
N GLY A 184 -21.07 -10.90 -13.16
CA GLY A 184 -20.19 -11.33 -14.25
C GLY A 184 -20.85 -11.40 -15.64
N HIS A 185 -22.17 -11.18 -15.73
CA HIS A 185 -22.87 -10.97 -17.00
C HIS A 185 -22.69 -9.55 -17.57
N ILE A 186 -22.31 -8.57 -16.74
CA ILE A 186 -22.03 -7.20 -17.17
C ILE A 186 -20.65 -7.18 -17.85
N PRO A 187 -20.52 -6.67 -19.09
CA PRO A 187 -19.26 -6.73 -19.85
C PRO A 187 -18.04 -6.20 -19.10
N TYR A 188 -18.16 -5.02 -18.47
CA TYR A 188 -17.08 -4.43 -17.68
C TYR A 188 -16.66 -5.31 -16.48
N VAL A 189 -17.64 -5.92 -15.80
CA VAL A 189 -17.36 -6.82 -14.66
C VAL A 189 -16.68 -8.10 -15.13
N LYS A 190 -17.06 -8.62 -16.29
CA LYS A 190 -16.43 -9.79 -16.90
C LYS A 190 -14.98 -9.52 -17.28
N GLU A 191 -14.69 -8.33 -17.78
CA GLU A 191 -13.31 -7.90 -18.04
C GLU A 191 -12.50 -7.81 -16.74
N LEU A 192 -13.08 -7.20 -15.69
CA LEU A 192 -12.45 -7.15 -14.37
C LEU A 192 -12.21 -8.55 -13.78
N GLU A 193 -13.13 -9.49 -13.96
CA GLU A 193 -12.97 -10.89 -13.54
C GLU A 193 -11.82 -11.56 -14.28
N ALA A 194 -11.72 -11.39 -15.60
CA ALA A 194 -10.62 -11.93 -16.39
C ALA A 194 -9.27 -11.34 -15.96
N GLN A 195 -9.20 -10.03 -15.75
CA GLN A 195 -7.99 -9.36 -15.22
C GLN A 195 -7.63 -9.90 -13.84
N TYR A 196 -8.60 -10.06 -12.95
CA TYR A 196 -8.41 -10.65 -11.62
C TYR A 196 -7.84 -12.08 -11.70
N GLU A 197 -8.42 -12.95 -12.53
CA GLU A 197 -7.94 -14.33 -12.69
C GLU A 197 -6.58 -14.42 -13.37
N GLN A 198 -6.29 -13.56 -14.34
CA GLN A 198 -4.98 -13.49 -14.98
C GLN A 198 -3.91 -13.07 -13.96
N GLN A 199 -4.24 -12.11 -13.10
CA GLN A 199 -3.34 -11.61 -12.06
C GLN A 199 -3.11 -12.65 -10.95
N LEU A 200 -4.13 -13.41 -10.56
CA LEU A 200 -3.95 -14.57 -9.66
C LEU A 200 -3.02 -15.64 -10.26
N ARG A 201 -2.99 -15.75 -11.59
CA ARG A 201 -2.13 -16.65 -12.35
C ARG A 201 -0.77 -16.05 -12.71
N ASN A 202 -0.54 -14.77 -12.40
CA ASN A 202 0.69 -14.09 -12.76
C ASN A 202 1.88 -14.71 -12.02
N GLU A 203 2.80 -15.29 -12.79
CA GLU A 203 3.99 -15.96 -12.28
C GLU A 203 4.84 -15.04 -11.40
N THR A 204 4.89 -13.73 -11.70
CA THR A 204 5.63 -12.76 -10.88
C THR A 204 5.04 -12.65 -9.46
N ALA A 205 3.72 -12.68 -9.31
CA ALA A 205 3.07 -12.64 -8.01
C ALA A 205 3.32 -13.92 -7.21
N LEU A 206 3.25 -15.09 -7.87
CA LEU A 206 3.55 -16.38 -7.24
C LEU A 206 5.03 -16.49 -6.82
N LYS A 207 5.96 -16.06 -7.68
CA LYS A 207 7.39 -15.98 -7.37
C LYS A 207 7.65 -15.06 -6.18
N ARG A 208 7.03 -13.87 -6.15
CA ARG A 208 7.16 -12.94 -5.03
C ARG A 208 6.71 -13.58 -3.70
N LEU A 209 5.58 -14.27 -3.71
CA LEU A 209 5.08 -14.99 -2.53
C LEU A 209 6.05 -16.07 -2.06
N ALA A 210 6.58 -16.88 -2.99
CA ALA A 210 7.59 -17.89 -2.69
C ALA A 210 8.85 -17.27 -2.07
N THR A 211 9.37 -16.17 -2.64
CA THR A 211 10.52 -15.46 -2.08
C THR A 211 10.24 -14.91 -0.68
N ILE A 212 9.04 -14.38 -0.41
CA ILE A 212 8.65 -13.94 0.94
C ILE A 212 8.64 -15.12 1.93
N GLU A 213 8.09 -16.28 1.52
CA GLU A 213 8.10 -17.48 2.35
C GLU A 213 9.52 -17.96 2.65
N SER A 214 10.40 -18.01 1.65
CA SER A 214 11.81 -18.37 1.84
C SER A 214 12.55 -17.38 2.75
N LEU A 215 12.33 -16.07 2.62
CA LEU A 215 12.89 -15.07 3.53
C LEU A 215 12.44 -15.30 4.99
N ARG A 216 11.18 -15.71 5.19
CA ARG A 216 10.62 -16.03 6.51
C ARG A 216 11.24 -17.27 7.12
N GLU A 217 11.43 -18.32 6.32
CA GLU A 217 12.10 -19.54 6.75
C GLU A 217 13.54 -19.25 7.21
N LEU A 218 14.30 -18.49 6.41
CA LEU A 218 15.65 -18.05 6.77
C LEU A 218 15.68 -17.21 8.06
N THR A 219 14.65 -16.39 8.28
CA THR A 219 14.50 -15.57 9.49
C THR A 219 14.17 -16.41 10.72
N ASP A 220 13.25 -17.37 10.60
CA ASP A 220 12.82 -18.22 11.71
C ASP A 220 13.92 -19.22 12.14
N ASP A 221 14.74 -19.70 11.21
CA ASP A 221 15.92 -20.50 11.54
C ASP A 221 16.93 -19.72 12.41
N ARG A 222 17.09 -18.42 12.17
CA ARG A 222 17.91 -17.55 13.04
C ARG A 222 17.29 -17.38 14.42
N ARG A 223 15.96 -17.24 14.51
CA ARG A 223 15.21 -17.11 15.79
C ARG A 223 15.34 -18.34 16.68
N ARG A 224 15.48 -19.53 16.08
CA ARG A 224 15.70 -20.78 16.82
C ARG A 224 17.12 -20.88 17.42
N SER A 225 18.05 -20.03 17.00
CA SER A 225 19.37 -19.91 17.63
C SER A 225 19.27 -19.15 18.96
N LYS A 226 19.80 -19.72 20.04
CA LYS A 226 19.66 -19.23 21.43
C LYS A 226 20.17 -17.80 21.69
N ASN A 227 20.91 -17.19 20.76
CA ASN A 227 21.53 -15.87 20.89
C ASN A 227 20.80 -14.74 20.13
N SER A 228 19.67 -15.02 19.48
CA SER A 228 18.96 -14.02 18.67
C SER A 228 17.94 -13.24 19.51
N ILE A 229 18.31 -12.02 19.92
CA ILE A 229 17.33 -11.05 20.45
C ILE A 229 16.46 -10.61 19.26
N SER A 230 15.20 -11.05 19.22
CA SER A 230 14.30 -10.75 18.10
C SER A 230 14.14 -9.24 17.91
N LEU A 231 14.26 -8.76 16.67
CA LEU A 231 13.90 -7.40 16.25
C LEU A 231 12.44 -7.05 16.57
N ARG A 232 11.55 -8.03 16.80
CA ARG A 232 10.23 -7.81 17.40
C ARG A 232 10.25 -7.10 18.76
N ARG A 233 11.34 -7.18 19.53
CA ARG A 233 11.56 -6.39 20.76
C ARG A 233 12.30 -5.06 20.52
N LYS A 234 13.01 -4.92 19.39
CA LYS A 234 13.69 -3.68 18.95
C LYS A 234 12.88 -2.92 17.88
N ARG A 235 11.58 -3.22 17.78
CA ARG A 235 10.71 -2.86 16.65
C ARG A 235 10.47 -1.36 16.49
N GLU A 236 10.85 -0.57 17.49
CA GLU A 236 10.53 0.85 17.62
C GLU A 236 11.63 1.77 17.03
N GLY A 237 12.85 1.29 16.75
CA GLY A 237 13.91 2.17 16.22
C GLY A 237 14.03 2.14 14.70
N ILE A 238 14.57 1.03 14.19
CA ILE A 238 14.99 0.89 12.78
C ILE A 238 13.79 0.96 11.84
N LEU A 239 12.71 0.23 12.15
CA LEU A 239 11.54 0.19 11.29
C LEU A 239 10.76 1.50 11.29
N GLU A 240 10.74 2.25 12.40
CA GLU A 240 10.14 3.59 12.43
C GLU A 240 10.97 4.56 11.59
N ARG A 241 12.30 4.57 11.75
CA ARG A 241 13.18 5.41 10.92
C ARG A 241 13.08 5.08 9.44
N VAL A 242 13.08 3.79 9.07
CA VAL A 242 12.93 3.34 7.68
C VAL A 242 11.53 3.63 7.13
N SER A 243 10.52 3.60 8.01
CA SER A 243 9.14 3.95 7.67
C SER A 243 9.00 5.43 7.31
N ASP A 244 9.64 6.32 8.07
CA ASP A 244 9.66 7.75 7.79
C ASP A 244 10.26 8.06 6.40
N LEU A 245 11.16 7.20 5.89
CA LEU A 245 11.82 7.35 4.58
C LEU A 245 10.85 7.18 3.45
N ALA A 246 10.07 6.09 3.52
CA ALA A 246 9.08 5.78 2.51
C ALA A 246 7.94 6.82 2.43
N LEU A 247 7.94 7.83 3.31
CA LEU A 247 7.02 8.97 3.30
C LEU A 247 7.56 10.20 2.56
N GLN A 248 8.85 10.29 2.22
CA GLN A 248 9.46 11.45 1.57
C GLN A 248 9.85 11.13 0.12
N GLU A 249 8.86 11.21 -0.80
CA GLU A 249 9.01 10.98 -2.25
C GLU A 249 9.46 9.56 -2.68
N PRO A 250 9.15 9.14 -3.93
CA PRO A 250 9.68 7.89 -4.48
C PRO A 250 11.16 8.09 -4.84
N ALA A 251 12.02 8.18 -3.84
CA ALA A 251 13.45 8.09 -4.03
C ALA A 251 13.91 6.62 -4.02
N VAL A 252 14.95 6.29 -4.78
CA VAL A 252 15.65 5.02 -4.65
C VAL A 252 16.61 5.15 -3.47
N TYR A 253 16.38 4.33 -2.43
CA TYR A 253 17.23 4.32 -1.23
C TYR A 253 18.31 3.25 -1.37
N SER A 254 19.55 3.59 -1.04
CA SER A 254 20.59 2.57 -0.82
C SER A 254 20.64 2.22 0.67
N VAL A 255 20.48 0.94 1.00
CA VAL A 255 20.42 0.45 2.39
C VAL A 255 21.44 -0.65 2.60
N VAL A 256 22.35 -0.45 3.56
CA VAL A 256 23.42 -1.41 3.84
C VAL A 256 22.95 -2.49 4.81
N ILE A 257 22.76 -3.71 4.33
CA ILE A 257 22.32 -4.84 5.15
C ILE A 257 23.52 -5.69 5.57
N ASP A 258 23.83 -5.65 6.86
CA ASP A 258 24.93 -6.42 7.47
C ASP A 258 24.52 -7.85 7.86
N SER A 259 23.30 -8.02 8.35
CA SER A 259 22.80 -9.31 8.83
C SER A 259 21.27 -9.35 8.95
N ASN A 260 20.57 -8.27 8.59
CA ASN A 260 19.16 -8.10 8.92
C ASN A 260 18.20 -8.56 7.80
N LEU A 261 17.93 -9.87 7.77
CA LEU A 261 16.92 -10.48 6.88
C LEU A 261 15.51 -9.90 7.06
N GLU A 262 15.13 -9.48 8.28
CA GLU A 262 13.80 -8.91 8.52
C GLU A 262 13.63 -7.56 7.80
N LEU A 263 14.72 -6.82 7.58
CA LEU A 263 14.68 -5.57 6.82
C LEU A 263 14.50 -5.83 5.32
N ILE A 264 15.14 -6.87 4.79
CA ILE A 264 14.94 -7.33 3.40
C ILE A 264 13.49 -7.79 3.19
N GLU A 265 12.97 -8.64 4.08
CA GLU A 265 11.55 -9.02 4.06
C GLU A 265 10.66 -7.77 4.14
N TRP A 266 11.04 -6.76 4.92
CA TRP A 266 10.22 -5.57 5.09
C TRP A 266 10.07 -4.76 3.80
N PHE A 267 11.18 -4.44 3.13
CA PHE A 267 11.20 -3.75 1.83
C PHE A 267 10.45 -4.57 0.77
N TYR A 268 10.70 -5.88 0.75
CA TYR A 268 10.14 -6.76 -0.26
C TYR A 268 8.65 -7.02 -0.04
N LEU A 269 8.18 -7.16 1.20
CA LEU A 269 6.75 -7.28 1.45
C LEU A 269 5.98 -6.01 1.02
N ARG A 270 6.60 -4.84 1.15
CA ARG A 270 5.96 -3.52 0.97
C ARG A 270 6.12 -2.91 -0.40
N LYS A 271 6.82 -3.60 -1.32
CA LYS A 271 7.12 -3.11 -2.69
C LYS A 271 7.82 -1.76 -2.67
N LEU A 272 8.67 -1.53 -1.67
CA LEU A 272 9.39 -0.27 -1.54
C LEU A 272 10.65 -0.32 -2.40
N PRO A 273 10.79 0.60 -3.38
CA PRO A 273 11.99 0.68 -4.21
C PRO A 273 13.22 0.86 -3.34
N ALA A 274 14.11 -0.11 -3.35
CA ALA A 274 15.35 -0.05 -2.60
C ALA A 274 16.49 -0.78 -3.33
N HIS A 275 17.68 -0.23 -3.19
CA HIS A 275 18.93 -0.88 -3.51
C HIS A 275 19.56 -1.39 -2.22
N LEU A 276 19.61 -2.71 -2.05
CA LEU A 276 20.15 -3.35 -0.85
C LEU A 276 21.61 -3.71 -1.07
N ILE A 277 22.48 -3.14 -0.24
CA ILE A 277 23.93 -3.37 -0.29
C ILE A 277 24.27 -4.40 0.79
N ILE A 278 24.56 -5.63 0.38
CA ILE A 278 24.86 -6.75 1.30
C ILE A 278 26.37 -6.84 1.49
N CYS A 279 26.84 -6.55 2.71
CA CYS A 279 28.27 -6.59 3.04
C CYS A 279 28.71 -7.93 3.66
N ASN A 280 27.77 -8.85 3.91
CA ASN A 280 28.02 -10.09 4.62
C ASN A 280 27.93 -11.30 3.67
N GLU A 281 29.06 -11.99 3.49
CA GLU A 281 29.17 -13.15 2.60
C GLU A 281 28.20 -14.27 2.97
N THR A 282 28.01 -14.54 4.26
CA THR A 282 27.05 -15.58 4.71
C THR A 282 25.61 -15.20 4.40
N LEU A 283 25.29 -13.91 4.40
CA LEU A 283 23.97 -13.42 4.01
C LEU A 283 23.81 -13.47 2.48
N SER A 284 24.80 -13.01 1.72
CA SER A 284 24.81 -13.08 0.24
C SER A 284 24.55 -14.50 -0.24
N SER A 285 25.30 -15.50 0.24
CA SER A 285 25.07 -16.90 -0.18
C SER A 285 23.68 -17.45 0.14
N LYS A 286 22.96 -16.87 1.11
CA LYS A 286 21.57 -17.24 1.41
C LYS A 286 20.56 -16.54 0.51
N LEU A 287 20.92 -15.38 -0.05
CA LEU A 287 20.09 -14.59 -0.94
C LEU A 287 20.27 -15.00 -2.42
N GLU A 288 21.43 -15.57 -2.79
CA GLU A 288 21.72 -16.05 -4.16
C GLU A 288 20.64 -16.99 -4.73
N THR A 289 19.91 -17.72 -3.88
CA THR A 289 18.86 -18.65 -4.29
C THR A 289 17.48 -18.01 -4.42
N LEU A 290 17.35 -16.73 -4.07
CA LEU A 290 16.09 -16.00 -4.06
C LEU A 290 15.96 -15.12 -5.31
N GLU A 291 14.81 -15.18 -5.96
CA GLU A 291 14.47 -14.26 -7.05
C GLU A 291 13.71 -13.05 -6.49
N PHE A 292 14.32 -11.86 -6.64
CA PHE A 292 13.69 -10.58 -6.35
C PHE A 292 13.13 -9.98 -7.65
N ASP A 293 11.95 -9.34 -7.58
CA ASP A 293 11.47 -8.53 -8.70
C ASP A 293 12.08 -7.11 -8.69
N SER A 294 11.72 -6.31 -9.69
CA SER A 294 12.28 -4.97 -9.92
C SER A 294 12.03 -3.96 -8.81
N SER A 295 11.25 -4.28 -7.77
CA SER A 295 11.12 -3.41 -6.60
C SER A 295 12.37 -3.40 -5.72
N ILE A 296 13.23 -4.42 -5.83
CA ILE A 296 14.48 -4.48 -5.07
C ILE A 296 15.63 -4.82 -6.02
N SER A 297 16.70 -4.03 -5.95
CA SER A 297 18.00 -4.40 -6.50
C SER A 297 18.94 -4.78 -5.35
N ILE A 298 19.82 -5.74 -5.58
CA ILE A 298 20.76 -6.22 -4.56
C ILE A 298 22.17 -6.22 -5.13
N SER A 299 23.07 -5.55 -4.42
CA SER A 299 24.51 -5.65 -4.65
C SER A 299 25.13 -6.47 -3.52
N GLU A 300 25.73 -7.59 -3.87
CA GLU A 300 26.23 -8.57 -2.91
C GLU A 300 27.75 -8.52 -2.75
N ASN A 301 28.24 -8.89 -1.56
CA ASN A 301 29.67 -8.96 -1.23
C ASN A 301 30.42 -7.65 -1.44
N ILE A 302 29.72 -6.53 -1.19
CA ILE A 302 30.30 -5.20 -1.30
C ILE A 302 31.22 -4.95 -0.10
N LYS A 303 32.47 -4.63 -0.40
CA LYS A 303 33.44 -4.25 0.64
C LYS A 303 33.08 -2.88 1.23
N PRO A 304 33.34 -2.64 2.53
CA PRO A 304 33.08 -1.36 3.20
C PRO A 304 33.50 -0.12 2.41
N GLU A 305 34.70 -0.15 1.83
CA GLU A 305 35.29 0.95 1.07
C GLU A 305 34.55 1.27 -0.25
N ASN A 306 33.74 0.35 -0.76
CA ASN A 306 33.01 0.47 -2.02
C ASN A 306 31.51 0.75 -1.84
N ILE A 307 31.02 0.85 -0.60
CA ILE A 307 29.58 1.05 -0.32
C ILE A 307 29.08 2.33 -0.98
N LEU A 308 29.84 3.42 -0.87
CA LEU A 308 29.40 4.72 -1.35
C LEU A 308 29.40 4.81 -2.87
N SER A 309 30.42 4.25 -3.55
CA SER A 309 30.44 4.19 -5.01
C SER A 309 29.27 3.35 -5.53
N CYS A 310 28.98 2.23 -4.87
CA CYS A 310 27.86 1.36 -5.20
C CYS A 310 26.50 2.07 -5.04
N ALA A 311 26.34 2.90 -4.00
CA ALA A 311 25.14 3.71 -3.80
C ALA A 311 25.00 4.82 -4.86
N GLN A 312 26.11 5.47 -5.23
CA GLN A 312 26.14 6.52 -6.27
C GLN A 312 25.82 5.99 -7.66
N GLU A 313 26.32 4.80 -8.01
CA GLU A 313 26.03 4.12 -9.28
C GLU A 313 24.54 3.79 -9.45
N ASN A 314 23.82 3.61 -8.34
CA ASN A 314 22.38 3.35 -8.32
C ASN A 314 21.54 4.63 -8.20
N GLU A 315 22.14 5.80 -8.45
CA GLU A 315 21.48 7.12 -8.42
C GLU A 315 20.68 7.35 -7.13
N SER A 316 21.12 6.75 -6.02
CA SER A 316 20.41 6.85 -4.75
C SER A 316 20.55 8.27 -4.20
N SER A 317 19.45 8.86 -3.72
CA SER A 317 19.50 10.17 -3.08
C SER A 317 20.07 10.11 -1.66
N GLU A 318 19.95 8.94 -1.01
CA GLU A 318 20.36 8.70 0.37
C GLU A 318 21.04 7.33 0.54
N LEU A 319 21.99 7.27 1.47
CA LEU A 319 22.66 6.05 1.91
C LEU A 319 22.40 5.80 3.40
N TRP A 320 21.85 4.62 3.70
CA TRP A 320 21.47 4.22 5.05
C TRP A 320 22.40 3.12 5.58
N ILE A 321 23.06 3.40 6.71
CA ILE A 321 24.00 2.49 7.34
C ILE A 321 23.58 2.11 8.77
N PRO A 322 23.90 0.90 9.26
CA PRO A 322 23.64 0.53 10.65
C PRO A 322 24.42 1.42 11.63
N GLU A 323 23.78 1.90 12.71
CA GLU A 323 24.41 2.78 13.74
C GLU A 323 25.71 2.21 14.33
N ASN A 324 25.84 0.89 14.42
CA ASN A 324 27.01 0.20 14.99
C ASN A 324 27.94 -0.38 13.93
N SER A 325 27.81 0.06 12.68
CA SER A 325 28.67 -0.43 11.62
C SER A 325 30.07 0.17 11.72
N SER A 326 31.09 -0.65 11.49
CA SER A 326 32.48 -0.22 11.40
C SER A 326 32.82 0.38 10.03
N PHE A 327 31.81 0.80 9.27
CA PHE A 327 32.00 1.35 7.93
C PHE A 327 32.51 2.78 8.05
N ALA A 328 33.81 2.98 7.80
CA ALA A 328 34.39 4.32 7.74
C ALA A 328 34.02 4.95 6.39
N ILE A 329 32.99 5.80 6.37
CA ILE A 329 32.70 6.65 5.21
C ILE A 329 33.42 7.98 5.43
N SER A 330 34.26 8.40 4.48
CA SER A 330 35.05 9.61 4.62
C SER A 330 34.19 10.87 4.40
N ASP A 331 34.38 11.91 5.22
CA ASP A 331 33.62 13.17 5.14
C ASP A 331 33.79 13.88 3.78
N SER A 332 34.88 13.60 3.04
CA SER A 332 35.10 14.17 1.70
C SER A 332 34.17 13.59 0.64
N ASP A 333 33.63 12.39 0.85
CA ASP A 333 32.78 11.71 -0.13
C ASP A 333 31.27 12.00 0.08
N ALA A 334 30.90 12.58 1.23
CA ALA A 334 29.52 12.94 1.60
C ALA A 334 28.95 14.16 0.85
N GLN A 335 29.74 14.85 0.01
CA GLN A 335 29.32 16.10 -0.64
C GLN A 335 28.19 15.93 -1.69
N LYS A 336 27.82 14.70 -2.07
CA LYS A 336 26.77 14.42 -3.08
C LYS A 336 25.62 13.54 -2.60
N MET A 337 25.69 12.99 -1.39
CA MET A 337 24.73 12.00 -0.91
C MET A 337 24.52 12.16 0.58
N GLU A 338 23.26 12.20 1.02
CA GLU A 338 22.93 12.28 2.44
C GLU A 338 23.15 10.91 3.09
N ILE A 339 24.06 10.83 4.07
CA ILE A 339 24.36 9.60 4.80
C ILE A 339 23.56 9.63 6.12
N LYS A 340 22.78 8.57 6.35
CA LYS A 340 21.92 8.44 7.53
C LYS A 340 22.17 7.10 8.24
N THR A 341 21.92 7.09 9.55
CA THR A 341 22.12 5.90 10.38
C THR A 341 20.78 5.35 10.89
N TYR A 342 20.70 4.02 11.00
CA TYR A 342 19.52 3.32 11.55
C TYR A 342 19.84 2.33 12.65
#